data_AF-A0AAJ1UMA4-F1
#
_entry.id   AF-A0AAJ1UMA4-F1
#
_cell.length_a   1.000
_cell.length_b   1.000
_cell.length_c   1.000
_cell.angle_alpha   90.00
_cell.angle_beta   90.00
_cell.angle_gamma   90.00
#
_symmetry.space_group_name_H-M   'P 1'
#
loop_
_entity.id
_entity.type
_entity.pdbx_description
1 polymer ?
#
loop_
_entity_poly.entity_id
_entity_poly.type
_entity_poly.pdbx_seq_one_letter_code
_entity_poly.pdbx_strand_id
1 'polypeptide(L)'
;MALINKLQTPVKVLKSKSGRVLNGFYEAKSTVDYDCVYKGQAIAFEAKSTEKDTRFDLKNIAQHQLDYLEKAEKMGAICFFLIEFSKDKSVFVVPLSVIQSYVRMSHRPKGKKSIPGEDFDIYG
;
A
#
# COMPACT_ATOMS: atom_id res chain seq x y z
N MET A 1 -3.69 -22.58 -2.17
CA MET A 1 -2.27 -22.15 -2.05
C MET A 1 -2.08 -20.92 -2.93
N ALA A 2 -1.37 -19.91 -2.43
CA ALA A 2 -1.00 -18.70 -3.18
C ALA A 2 0.52 -18.55 -3.12
N LEU A 3 1.12 -17.96 -4.15
CA LEU A 3 2.53 -17.57 -4.14
C LEU A 3 2.56 -16.06 -3.89
N ILE A 4 3.21 -15.63 -2.82
CA ILE A 4 3.27 -14.22 -2.41
C ILE A 4 4.73 -13.83 -2.23
N ASN A 5 5.15 -12.71 -2.83
CA ASN A 5 6.49 -12.16 -2.65
C ASN A 5 6.41 -10.76 -2.04
N LYS A 6 7.35 -10.48 -1.15
CA LYS A 6 7.62 -9.10 -0.71
C LYS A 6 8.64 -8.47 -1.65
N LEU A 7 8.29 -7.36 -2.27
CA LEU A 7 9.18 -6.59 -3.13
C LEU A 7 10.20 -5.84 -2.28
N GLN A 8 11.47 -5.90 -2.69
CA GLN A 8 12.53 -5.19 -1.99
C GLN A 8 12.49 -3.70 -2.37
N THR A 9 12.68 -2.84 -1.38
CA THR A 9 12.86 -1.41 -1.63
C THR A 9 14.11 -1.21 -2.50
N PRO A 10 14.01 -0.59 -3.68
CA PRO A 10 15.15 -0.45 -4.57
C PRO A 10 16.24 0.43 -3.93
N VAL A 11 17.47 -0.08 -3.91
CA VAL A 11 18.65 0.64 -3.42
C VAL A 11 19.63 0.81 -4.58
N LYS A 12 19.96 2.06 -4.89
CA LYS A 12 21.06 2.36 -5.81
C LYS A 12 22.38 2.28 -5.06
N VAL A 13 23.12 1.21 -5.34
CA VAL A 13 24.44 0.97 -4.74
C VAL A 13 25.49 1.77 -5.51
N LEU A 14 26.20 2.67 -4.80
CA LEU A 14 27.34 3.41 -5.36
C LEU A 14 28.66 2.71 -5.09
N LYS A 15 28.78 2.03 -3.94
CA LYS A 15 29.98 1.31 -3.54
C LYS A 15 29.61 0.07 -2.74
N SER A 16 30.22 -1.06 -3.09
CA SER A 16 30.08 -2.32 -2.36
C SER A 16 31.43 -3.02 -2.19
N LYS A 17 31.57 -3.83 -1.15
CA LYS A 17 32.72 -4.71 -0.94
C LYS A 17 32.24 -6.03 -0.34
N SER A 18 32.62 -7.15 -0.96
CA SER A 18 32.29 -8.50 -0.48
C SER A 18 30.80 -8.71 -0.14
N GLY A 19 29.91 -8.28 -1.04
CA GLY A 19 28.45 -8.40 -0.84
C GLY A 19 27.83 -7.38 0.13
N ARG A 20 28.62 -6.54 0.80
CA ARG A 20 28.12 -5.46 1.65
C ARG A 20 28.05 -4.14 0.88
N VAL A 21 26.88 -3.48 0.96
CA VAL A 21 26.71 -2.09 0.50
C VAL A 21 27.45 -1.17 1.47
N LEU A 22 28.41 -0.41 0.95
CA LEU A 22 29.20 0.57 1.70
C LEU A 22 28.67 2.00 1.51
N ASN A 23 28.12 2.30 0.34
CA ASN A 23 27.50 3.57 0.02
C ASN A 23 26.42 3.38 -1.04
N GLY A 24 25.31 4.10 -0.90
CA GLY A 24 24.17 4.04 -1.79
C GLY A 24 23.04 4.92 -1.29
N PHE A 25 22.02 5.09 -2.13
CA PHE A 25 20.82 5.83 -1.78
C PHE A 25 19.61 4.98 -2.15
N TYR A 26 18.52 5.11 -1.40
CA TYR A 26 17.24 4.55 -1.83
C TYR A 26 16.82 5.23 -3.14
N GLU A 27 16.38 4.43 -4.12
CA GLU A 27 15.74 5.03 -5.28
C GLU A 27 14.35 5.53 -4.88
N ALA A 28 13.97 6.68 -5.44
CA ALA A 28 12.92 7.53 -4.87
C ALA A 28 11.50 6.95 -4.86
N LYS A 29 11.23 5.84 -5.56
CA LYS A 29 9.88 5.26 -5.69
C LYS A 29 9.94 3.74 -5.86
N SER A 30 9.53 3.00 -4.84
CA SER A 30 9.15 1.58 -5.00
C SER A 30 7.74 1.48 -5.57
N THR A 31 7.33 0.31 -6.05
CA THR A 31 5.94 0.02 -6.43
C THR A 31 5.12 -0.22 -5.14
N VAL A 32 4.36 -1.31 -5.06
CA VAL A 32 3.81 -1.79 -3.77
C VAL A 32 4.75 -2.75 -3.09
N ASP A 33 4.47 -3.06 -1.82
CA ASP A 33 5.25 -4.00 -1.02
C ASP A 33 5.06 -5.47 -1.41
N TYR A 34 3.91 -5.86 -1.99
CA TYR A 34 3.61 -7.27 -2.27
C TYR A 34 3.03 -7.53 -3.66
N ASP A 35 3.54 -8.57 -4.31
CA ASP A 35 2.92 -9.21 -5.47
C ASP A 35 2.56 -10.66 -5.17
N CYS A 36 1.59 -11.19 -5.90
CA CYS A 36 0.96 -12.45 -5.57
C CYS A 36 0.32 -13.09 -6.80
N VAL A 37 0.33 -14.43 -6.84
CA VAL A 37 -0.45 -15.22 -7.78
C VAL A 37 -1.29 -16.23 -7.00
N TYR A 38 -2.60 -16.22 -7.25
CA TYR A 38 -3.53 -17.15 -6.67
C TYR A 38 -4.47 -17.70 -7.75
N LYS A 39 -4.48 -19.02 -7.96
CA LYS A 39 -5.31 -19.70 -8.96
C LYS A 39 -5.21 -19.09 -10.37
N GLY A 40 -4.01 -18.68 -10.78
CA GLY A 40 -3.77 -18.04 -12.10
C GLY A 40 -4.14 -16.56 -12.16
N GLN A 41 -4.68 -15.99 -11.08
CA GLN A 41 -4.99 -14.58 -10.96
C GLN A 41 -3.82 -13.82 -10.34
N ALA A 42 -3.38 -12.74 -11.00
CA ALA A 42 -2.43 -11.80 -10.42
C ALA A 42 -3.12 -10.99 -9.30
N ILE A 43 -2.40 -10.76 -8.22
CA ILE A 43 -2.82 -9.95 -7.08
C ILE A 43 -1.65 -9.02 -6.73
N ALA A 44 -1.93 -7.75 -6.46
CA ALA A 44 -0.94 -6.80 -5.98
C ALA A 44 -1.55 -6.01 -4.82
N PHE A 45 -0.81 -5.83 -3.73
CA PHE A 45 -1.34 -5.09 -2.59
C PHE A 45 -0.24 -4.38 -1.80
N GLU A 46 -0.68 -3.36 -1.07
CA GLU A 46 0.16 -2.55 -0.20
C GLU A 46 -0.26 -2.77 1.26
N ALA A 47 0.70 -2.79 2.19
CA ALA A 47 0.41 -2.94 3.61
C ALA A 47 0.81 -1.68 4.37
N LYS A 48 -0.11 -1.13 5.17
CA LYS A 48 0.15 0.06 6.00
C LYS A 48 -0.36 -0.19 7.41
N SER A 49 0.28 0.44 8.38
CA SER A 49 -0.18 0.45 9.77
C SER A 49 -0.37 1.87 10.30
N THR A 50 -1.23 2.01 11.30
CA THR A 50 -1.48 3.26 12.00
C THR A 50 -1.62 3.00 13.50
N GLU A 51 -1.05 3.89 14.32
CA GLU A 51 -1.22 3.90 15.78
C GLU A 51 -2.35 4.85 16.23
N LYS A 52 -3.11 5.41 15.28
CA LYS A 52 -4.28 6.25 15.56
C LYS A 52 -5.47 5.36 15.90
N ASP A 53 -6.21 5.74 16.93
CA ASP A 53 -7.29 4.89 17.47
C ASP A 53 -8.55 4.90 16.61
N THR A 54 -8.79 5.96 15.84
CA THR A 54 -10.10 6.20 15.18
C THR A 54 -10.00 6.62 13.72
N ARG A 55 -8.80 6.58 13.12
CA ARG A 55 -8.63 6.96 11.71
C ARG A 55 -7.34 6.46 11.08
N PHE A 56 -7.33 6.43 9.76
CA PHE A 56 -6.13 6.23 8.96
C PHE A 56 -5.82 7.50 8.13
N ASP A 57 -4.63 8.08 8.28
CA ASP A 57 -4.25 9.31 7.58
C ASP A 57 -3.84 9.01 6.12
N LEU A 58 -4.48 9.64 5.13
CA LEU A 58 -4.25 9.37 3.69
C LEU A 58 -2.83 9.69 3.22
N LYS A 59 -2.11 10.58 3.92
CA LYS A 59 -0.69 10.89 3.64
C LYS A 59 0.24 9.68 3.78
N ASN A 60 -0.21 8.62 4.46
CA ASN A 60 0.54 7.38 4.63
C ASN A 60 0.53 6.52 3.36
N ILE A 61 -0.28 6.89 2.36
CA ILE A 61 -0.32 6.25 1.04
C ILE A 61 0.41 7.16 0.07
N ALA A 62 1.50 6.65 -0.51
CA ALA A 62 2.25 7.40 -1.49
C ALA A 62 1.56 7.31 -2.87
N GLN A 63 1.56 8.41 -3.63
CA GLN A 63 0.88 8.47 -4.93
C GLN A 63 1.36 7.38 -5.89
N HIS A 64 2.65 7.06 -5.91
CA HIS A 64 3.20 6.04 -6.79
C HIS A 64 2.65 4.63 -6.49
N GLN A 65 2.25 4.34 -5.25
CA GLN A 65 1.61 3.07 -4.88
C GLN A 65 0.21 2.97 -5.49
N LEU A 66 -0.56 4.07 -5.42
CA LEU A 66 -1.86 4.17 -6.07
C LEU A 66 -1.75 4.04 -7.58
N ASP A 67 -0.79 4.75 -8.20
CA ASP A 67 -0.57 4.72 -9.64
C ASP A 67 -0.21 3.30 -10.12
N TYR A 68 0.58 2.56 -9.34
CA TYR A 68 0.93 1.18 -9.65
C TYR A 68 -0.29 0.26 -9.55
N LEU A 69 -1.02 0.30 -8.43
CA LEU A 69 -2.19 -0.54 -8.21
C LEU A 69 -3.30 -0.26 -9.23
N GLU A 70 -3.51 1.00 -9.61
CA GLU A 70 -4.48 1.36 -10.65
C GLU A 70 -4.09 0.77 -12.02
N LYS A 71 -2.81 0.78 -12.38
CA LYS A 71 -2.33 0.15 -13.62
C LYS A 71 -2.49 -1.36 -13.58
N ALA A 72 -2.14 -1.99 -12.46
CA ALA A 72 -2.27 -3.43 -12.28
C ALA A 72 -3.75 -3.87 -12.34
N GLU A 73 -4.65 -3.14 -11.69
CA GLU A 73 -6.10 -3.41 -11.73
C GLU A 73 -6.66 -3.27 -13.14
N LYS A 74 -6.23 -2.25 -13.91
CA LYS A 74 -6.58 -2.11 -15.34
C LYS A 74 -6.10 -3.27 -16.21
N MET A 75 -5.03 -3.96 -15.81
CA MET A 75 -4.52 -5.17 -16.46
C MET A 75 -5.18 -6.45 -15.95
N GLY A 76 -6.17 -6.33 -15.06
CA GLY A 76 -6.96 -7.43 -14.53
C GLY A 76 -6.46 -7.98 -13.20
N ALA A 77 -5.44 -7.41 -12.55
CA ALA A 77 -5.00 -7.86 -11.23
C ALA A 77 -5.99 -7.49 -10.13
N ILE A 78 -6.14 -8.34 -9.10
CA ILE A 78 -6.88 -7.98 -7.88
C ILE A 78 -6.00 -7.06 -7.04
N CYS A 79 -6.47 -5.85 -6.74
CA CYS A 79 -5.68 -4.83 -6.05
C CYS A 79 -6.38 -4.32 -4.78
N PHE A 80 -5.65 -4.29 -3.67
CA PHE A 80 -6.17 -3.83 -2.38
C PHE A 80 -5.06 -3.30 -1.46
N PHE A 81 -5.46 -2.76 -0.31
CA PHE A 81 -4.58 -2.42 0.80
C PHE A 81 -4.89 -3.32 1.99
N LEU A 82 -3.86 -3.74 2.72
CA LEU A 82 -3.99 -4.22 4.09
C LEU A 82 -3.71 -3.05 5.03
N ILE A 83 -4.68 -2.69 5.85
CA ILE A 83 -4.55 -1.58 6.81
C ILE A 83 -4.68 -2.11 8.22
N GLU A 84 -3.58 -2.02 8.98
CA GLU A 84 -3.52 -2.39 10.39
C GLU A 84 -3.74 -1.17 11.28
N PHE A 85 -4.62 -1.29 12.26
CA PHE A 85 -4.68 -0.41 13.41
C PHE A 85 -3.92 -1.10 14.55
N SER A 86 -2.68 -0.68 14.79
CA SER A 86 -1.74 -1.50 15.60
C SER A 86 -2.12 -1.58 17.08
N LYS A 87 -2.82 -0.56 17.59
CA LYS A 87 -3.26 -0.51 18.99
C LYS A 87 -4.43 -1.43 19.30
N ASP A 88 -5.38 -1.56 18.38
CA ASP A 88 -6.51 -2.48 18.52
C ASP A 88 -6.22 -3.87 17.92
N LYS A 89 -5.08 -4.02 17.23
CA LYS A 89 -4.63 -5.25 16.55
C LYS A 89 -5.63 -5.74 15.49
N SER A 90 -6.40 -4.82 14.92
CA SER A 90 -7.28 -5.09 13.79
C SER A 90 -6.54 -4.89 12.47
N VAL A 91 -6.90 -5.69 11.47
CA VAL A 91 -6.36 -5.62 10.12
C VAL A 91 -7.51 -5.73 9.14
N PHE A 92 -7.60 -4.77 8.23
CA PHE A 92 -8.67 -4.69 7.25
C PHE A 92 -8.14 -4.88 5.83
N VAL A 93 -8.90 -5.62 5.02
CA VAL A 93 -8.68 -5.73 3.57
C VAL A 93 -9.52 -4.65 2.90
N VAL A 94 -8.87 -3.65 2.32
CA VAL A 94 -9.55 -2.48 1.78
C VAL A 94 -9.38 -2.44 0.26
N PRO A 95 -10.48 -2.57 -0.52
CA PRO A 95 -10.40 -2.51 -1.97
C PRO A 95 -9.77 -1.20 -2.47
N LEU A 96 -8.99 -1.27 -3.56
CA LEU A 96 -8.34 -0.10 -4.14
C LEU A 96 -9.34 1.04 -4.43
N SER A 97 -10.53 0.69 -4.94
CA SER A 97 -11.59 1.63 -5.28
C SER A 97 -12.05 2.49 -4.09
N VAL A 98 -12.07 1.92 -2.89
CA VAL A 98 -12.42 2.61 -1.64
C VAL A 98 -11.36 3.65 -1.31
N ILE A 99 -10.09 3.24 -1.30
CA ILE A 99 -8.95 4.14 -1.09
C ILE A 99 -8.95 5.28 -2.10
N GLN A 100 -9.12 4.97 -3.39
CA GLN A 100 -9.20 5.97 -4.45
C GLN A 100 -10.36 6.96 -4.23
N SER A 101 -11.48 6.49 -3.70
CA SER A 101 -12.61 7.35 -3.35
C SER A 101 -12.24 8.37 -2.28
N TYR A 102 -11.65 7.94 -1.16
CA TYR A 102 -11.21 8.86 -0.11
C TYR A 102 -10.12 9.82 -0.59
N VAL A 103 -9.15 9.33 -1.38
CA VAL A 103 -8.10 10.19 -1.96
C VAL A 103 -8.72 11.27 -2.84
N ARG A 104 -9.64 10.91 -3.75
CA ARG A 104 -10.36 11.84 -4.62
C ARG A 104 -11.19 12.86 -3.82
N MET A 105 -11.92 12.42 -2.79
CA MET A 105 -12.68 13.32 -1.93
C MET A 105 -11.77 14.28 -1.16
N SER A 106 -10.58 13.84 -0.76
CA SER A 106 -9.63 14.67 -0.01
C SER A 106 -9.15 15.89 -0.80
N HIS A 107 -9.18 15.85 -2.13
CA HIS A 107 -8.76 16.97 -2.98
C HIS A 107 -9.82 18.07 -3.12
N ARG A 108 -11.07 17.82 -2.69
CA ARG A 108 -12.12 18.84 -2.70
C ARG A 108 -11.88 19.92 -1.64
N PRO A 109 -12.45 21.14 -1.80
CA PRO A 109 -12.44 22.14 -0.74
C PRO A 109 -13.00 21.55 0.57
N LYS A 110 -12.26 21.69 1.67
CA LYS A 110 -12.57 21.08 2.99
C LYS A 110 -12.63 19.55 2.99
N GLY A 111 -12.03 18.87 2.01
CA GLY A 111 -11.94 17.41 1.97
C GLY A 111 -11.15 16.84 3.15
N LYS A 112 -11.67 15.78 3.77
CA LYS A 112 -10.98 15.07 4.86
C LYS A 112 -9.68 14.43 4.35
N LYS A 113 -8.63 14.46 5.17
CA LYS A 113 -7.28 13.90 4.86
C LYS A 113 -7.03 12.55 5.52
N SER A 114 -8.10 11.91 5.96
CA SER A 114 -8.08 10.61 6.64
C SER A 114 -9.37 9.84 6.36
N ILE A 115 -9.29 8.53 6.53
CA ILE A 115 -10.43 7.61 6.53
C ILE A 115 -10.83 7.36 8.00
N PRO A 116 -12.07 7.63 8.40
CA PRO A 116 -12.60 7.25 9.72
C PRO A 116 -12.45 5.75 10.02
N GLY A 117 -12.19 5.39 11.28
CA GLY A 117 -12.07 4.00 11.74
C GLY A 117 -13.33 3.18 11.46
N GLU A 118 -14.50 3.76 11.73
CA GLU A 118 -15.83 3.18 11.49
C GLU A 118 -16.06 2.76 10.02
N ASP A 119 -15.40 3.43 9.07
CA ASP A 119 -15.54 3.11 7.65
C ASP A 119 -14.75 1.85 7.27
N PHE A 120 -13.85 1.35 8.13
CA PHE A 120 -13.13 0.09 7.93
C PHE A 120 -13.92 -1.13 8.37
N ASP A 121 -14.81 -1.00 9.37
CA ASP A 121 -15.63 -2.10 9.89
C ASP A 121 -16.59 -2.68 8.83
N ILE A 122 -16.88 -1.92 7.77
CA ILE A 122 -17.71 -2.36 6.64
C ILE A 122 -16.99 -3.42 5.78
N TYR A 123 -15.65 -3.44 5.83
CA TYR A 123 -14.80 -4.33 5.04
C TYR A 123 -14.12 -5.43 5.89
N GLY A 124 -14.47 -5.50 7.18
CA GLY A 124 -14.02 -6.51 8.15
C GLY A 124 -14.99 -7.69 8.28
#